data_AF-A0A6I5QUN6-F1
#
_entry.id   AF-A0A6I5QUN6-F1
#
_cell.length_a   1.000
_cell.length_b   1.000
_cell.length_c   1.000
_cell.angle_alpha   90.00
_cell.angle_beta   90.00
_cell.angle_gamma   90.00
#
_symmetry.space_group_name_H-M   'P 1'
#
loop_
_entity.id
_entity.type
_entity.pdbx_description
1 polymer ?
#
loop_
_entity_poly.entity_id
_entity_poly.type
_entity_poly.pdbx_seq_one_letter_code
_entity_poly.pdbx_strand_id
1 'polypeptide(L)'
;MADRHTCWLRPLALYLDVEETGTAPVSVVDLRNGPDVICPSELVQPALDTEWLYLLGKMGDTKEPCNYAQANQHLRQFLQMLFSN
;
A
#
# COMPACT_ATOMS: atom_id res chain seq x y z
N MET A 1 1.46 31.98 3.15
CA MET A 1 0.61 30.79 3.40
C MET A 1 1.45 29.61 2.97
N ALA A 2 1.76 28.66 3.87
CA ALA A 2 2.53 27.49 3.49
C ALA A 2 1.67 26.66 2.53
N ASP A 3 2.10 26.50 1.28
CA ASP A 3 1.48 25.58 0.34
C ASP A 3 1.56 24.18 0.94
N ARG A 4 0.39 23.59 1.22
CA ARG A 4 0.33 22.22 1.72
C ARG A 4 0.54 21.30 0.51
N HIS A 5 1.78 20.87 0.30
CA HIS A 5 2.18 19.86 -0.70
C HIS A 5 1.59 18.49 -0.34
N THR A 6 0.27 18.35 -0.49
CA THR A 6 -0.48 17.13 -0.21
C THR A 6 -1.20 16.66 -1.46
N CYS A 7 -1.30 15.35 -1.63
CA CYS A 7 -2.04 14.72 -2.70
C CYS A 7 -3.04 13.71 -2.13
N TRP A 8 -4.10 13.49 -2.90
CA TRP A 8 -5.03 12.39 -2.68
C TRP A 8 -4.53 11.16 -3.40
N LEU A 9 -4.44 10.03 -2.69
CA LEU A 9 -4.03 8.75 -3.23
C LEU A 9 -5.12 7.72 -2.95
N ARG A 10 -5.37 6.85 -3.93
CA ARG A 10 -6.12 5.60 -3.77
C ARG A 10 -5.11 4.47 -3.58
N PRO A 11 -4.87 3.96 -2.36
CA PRO A 11 -4.04 2.78 -2.18
C PRO A 11 -4.67 1.59 -2.90
N LEU A 12 -3.90 0.90 -3.75
CA LEU A 12 -4.37 -0.32 -4.42
C LEU A 12 -3.89 -1.57 -3.71
N ALA A 13 -2.68 -1.51 -3.15
CA ALA A 13 -2.08 -2.60 -2.43
C ALA A 13 -1.12 -2.10 -1.35
N LEU A 14 -0.85 -2.97 -0.39
CA LEU A 14 0.18 -2.80 0.61
C LEU A 14 1.06 -4.04 0.65
N TYR A 15 2.37 -3.83 0.54
CA TYR A 15 3.35 -4.88 0.73
C TYR A 15 3.66 -5.01 2.22
N LEU A 16 3.45 -6.20 2.78
CA LEU A 16 3.88 -6.54 4.12
C LEU A 16 5.17 -7.36 4.00
N ASP A 17 6.24 -6.80 4.55
CA ASP A 17 7.45 -7.57 4.78
C ASP A 17 7.21 -8.51 5.97
N VAL A 18 7.38 -9.80 5.75
CA VAL A 18 7.25 -10.83 6.78
C VAL A 18 8.67 -11.29 7.06
N GLU A 19 9.36 -10.56 7.95
CA GLU A 19 10.75 -10.75 8.38
C GLU A 19 11.06 -12.19 8.91
N GLU A 20 12.28 -12.76 8.92
CA GLU A 20 13.65 -12.18 8.98
C GLU A 20 14.73 -12.92 8.14
N THR A 21 14.43 -14.00 7.40
CA THR A 21 15.49 -14.90 6.82
C THR A 21 15.72 -14.76 5.31
N GLY A 22 15.31 -13.65 4.70
CA GLY A 22 15.62 -13.30 3.29
C GLY A 22 14.99 -14.20 2.23
N THR A 23 14.06 -15.08 2.61
CA THR A 23 13.45 -16.08 1.70
C THR A 23 11.92 -16.16 1.79
N ALA A 24 11.28 -15.41 2.71
CA ALA A 24 9.82 -15.42 2.84
C ALA A 24 9.14 -14.60 1.73
N PRO A 25 7.96 -15.03 1.24
CA PRO A 25 7.24 -14.29 0.21
C PRO A 25 6.69 -12.99 0.79
N VAL A 26 7.01 -11.86 0.14
CA VAL A 26 6.34 -10.58 0.42
C VAL A 26 4.84 -10.76 0.23
N SER A 27 4.07 -10.52 1.29
CA SER A 27 2.62 -10.64 1.23
C SER A 27 2.02 -9.36 0.66
N VAL A 28 1.11 -9.49 -0.31
CA VAL A 28 0.41 -8.36 -0.92
C VAL A 28 -1.00 -8.31 -0.35
N VAL A 29 -1.32 -7.23 0.34
CA VAL A 29 -2.67 -6.94 0.85
C VAL A 29 -3.41 -6.11 -0.19
N ASP A 30 -4.58 -6.60 -0.63
CA ASP A 30 -5.46 -5.86 -1.54
C ASP A 30 -6.19 -4.72 -0.81
N LEU A 31 -6.03 -3.50 -1.30
CA LEU A 31 -6.63 -2.28 -0.76
C LEU A 31 -7.61 -1.60 -1.73
N ARG A 32 -7.94 -2.21 -2.88
CA ARG A 32 -8.77 -1.58 -3.93
C ARG A 32 -10.12 -1.05 -3.43
N ASN A 33 -10.70 -1.71 -2.43
CA ASN A 33 -11.98 -1.32 -1.81
C ASN A 33 -11.79 -0.57 -0.47
N GLY A 34 -10.58 -0.12 -0.18
CA GLY A 34 -10.22 0.66 0.99
C GLY A 34 -10.46 2.17 0.79
N PRO A 35 -10.18 2.97 1.84
CA PRO A 35 -10.33 4.41 1.80
C PRO A 35 -9.21 5.08 0.99
N ASP A 36 -9.52 6.25 0.41
CA ASP A 36 -8.50 7.17 -0.09
C ASP A 36 -7.73 7.80 1.09
N VAL A 37 -6.49 8.19 0.84
CA VAL A 37 -5.60 8.79 1.83
C VAL A 37 -5.07 10.13 1.35
N ILE A 38 -4.90 11.06 2.28
CA ILE A 38 -4.20 12.32 2.04
C ILE A 38 -2.76 12.14 2.53
N CYS A 39 -1.79 12.37 1.65
CA CYS A 39 -0.37 12.17 1.94
C CYS A 39 0.44 13.39 1.48
N PRO A 40 1.53 13.77 2.18
CA PRO A 40 2.53 14.67 1.63
C PRO A 40 3.06 14.15 0.29
N SER A 41 3.10 15.00 -0.74
CA SER A 41 3.53 14.59 -2.09
C SER A 41 5.00 14.16 -2.13
N GLU A 42 5.80 14.59 -1.17
CA GLU A 42 7.22 14.22 -1.01
C GLU A 42 7.41 12.73 -0.68
N LEU A 43 6.38 12.07 -0.13
CA LEU A 43 6.40 10.63 0.19
C LEU A 43 5.91 9.77 -0.98
N VAL A 44 5.59 10.40 -2.13
CA VAL A 44 5.04 9.73 -3.29
C VAL A 44 6.06 9.76 -4.41
N GLN A 45 6.35 8.59 -4.97
CA GLN A 45 7.17 8.45 -6.16
C GLN A 45 6.37 7.80 -7.28
N PRO A 46 6.62 8.18 -8.55
CA PRO A 46 6.09 7.46 -9.70
C PRO A 46 6.59 6.02 -9.69
N ALA A 47 5.70 5.06 -9.95
CA ALA A 47 6.08 3.67 -10.17
C ALA A 47 6.41 3.42 -11.65
N LEU A 48 7.31 2.47 -11.92
CA LEU A 48 7.58 1.98 -13.27
C LEU A 48 6.49 1.00 -13.73
N ASP A 49 6.23 0.94 -15.04
CA ASP A 49 5.24 0.01 -15.63
C ASP A 49 5.49 -1.45 -15.21
N THR A 50 6.76 -1.85 -15.10
CA THR A 50 7.16 -3.21 -14.70
C THR A 50 6.78 -3.55 -13.26
N GLU A 51 6.90 -2.56 -12.35
CA GLU A 51 6.51 -2.73 -10.95
C GLU A 51 4.99 -2.84 -10.83
N TRP A 52 4.28 -2.04 -11.63
CA TRP A 52 2.83 -2.02 -11.66
C TRP A 52 2.23 -3.30 -12.24
N LEU A 53 2.77 -3.80 -13.36
CA LEU A 53 2.35 -5.05 -13.97
C LEU A 53 2.57 -6.25 -13.04
N TYR A 54 3.71 -6.28 -12.34
CA TYR A 54 3.98 -7.31 -11.34
C TYR A 54 2.93 -7.30 -10.22
N LEU A 55 2.62 -6.11 -9.68
CA LEU A 55 1.62 -5.94 -8.63
C LEU A 55 0.22 -6.37 -9.11
N LEU A 56 -0.19 -5.95 -10.32
CA LEU A 56 -1.49 -6.32 -10.90
C LEU A 56 -1.64 -7.83 -11.06
N GLY A 57 -0.59 -8.52 -11.51
CA GLY A 57 -0.58 -9.99 -11.58
C GLY A 57 -0.82 -10.63 -10.21
N LYS A 58 -0.11 -10.16 -9.18
CA LYS A 58 -0.27 -10.66 -7.81
C LYS A 58 -1.67 -10.43 -7.23
N MET A 59 -2.27 -9.27 -7.50
CA MET A 59 -3.64 -8.95 -7.06
C MET A 59 -4.72 -9.69 -7.88
N GLY A 60 -4.42 -10.09 -9.12
CA GLY A 60 -5.33 -10.87 -9.97
C GLY A 60 -5.39 -12.35 -9.58
N ASP A 61 -4.30 -12.89 -9.05
CA ASP A 61 -4.20 -14.30 -8.62
C ASP A 61 -4.90 -14.57 -7.27
N THR A 62 -5.33 -13.54 -6.56
CA THR A 62 -5.97 -13.67 -5.25
C THR A 62 -7.40 -14.20 -5.41
N LYS A 63 -7.58 -15.52 -5.29
CA LYS A 63 -8.89 -16.18 -5.42
C LYS A 63 -9.77 -16.05 -4.18
N GLU A 64 -9.18 -15.67 -3.05
CA GLU A 64 -9.91 -15.55 -1.78
C GLU A 64 -10.51 -14.16 -1.60
N PRO A 65 -11.70 -14.05 -0.97
CA PRO A 65 -12.30 -12.76 -0.67
C PRO A 65 -11.41 -11.95 0.26
N CYS A 66 -11.11 -10.70 -0.11
CA CYS A 66 -10.28 -9.82 0.72
C CYS A 66 -10.98 -9.51 2.05
N ASN A 67 -10.28 -9.70 3.17
CA ASN A 67 -10.72 -9.26 4.49
C ASN A 67 -10.45 -7.76 4.65
N TYR A 68 -11.43 -6.94 4.27
CA TYR A 68 -11.29 -5.48 4.29
C TYR A 68 -11.02 -4.89 5.69
N ALA A 69 -11.53 -5.52 6.76
CA ALA A 69 -11.28 -5.05 8.11
C ALA A 69 -9.78 -5.16 8.46
N GLN A 70 -9.20 -6.32 8.15
CA GLN A 70 -7.77 -6.57 8.34
C GLN A 70 -6.92 -5.72 7.40
N ALA A 71 -7.31 -5.60 6.12
CA ALA A 71 -6.60 -4.76 5.15
C ALA A 71 -6.54 -3.29 5.59
N ASN A 72 -7.66 -2.75 6.06
CA ASN A 72 -7.73 -1.39 6.61
C ASN A 72 -6.94 -1.22 7.91
N GLN A 73 -6.80 -2.28 8.72
CA GLN A 73 -5.94 -2.26 9.90
C GLN A 73 -4.46 -2.17 9.50
N HIS A 74 -4.02 -2.97 8.53
CA HIS A 74 -2.66 -2.91 8.01
C HIS A 74 -2.34 -1.54 7.38
N LEU A 75 -3.26 -0.98 6.59
CA LEU A 75 -3.10 0.37 6.05
C LEU A 75 -2.95 1.42 7.15
N ARG A 76 -3.77 1.36 8.21
CA ARG A 76 -3.65 2.28 9.35
C ARG A 76 -2.30 2.17 10.04
N GLN A 77 -1.83 0.96 10.29
CA GLN A 77 -0.51 0.73 10.90
C GLN A 77 0.61 1.29 10.03
N PHE A 78 0.56 1.04 8.72
CA PHE A 78 1.52 1.59 7.77
C PHE A 78 1.55 3.13 7.81
N LEU A 79 0.38 3.79 7.74
CA LEU A 79 0.30 5.25 7.77
C LEU A 79 0.79 5.82 9.11
N GLN A 80 0.50 5.15 10.23
CA GLN A 80 1.03 5.53 11.54
C GLN A 80 2.55 5.49 11.57
N MET A 81 3.18 4.44 11.02
CA MET A 81 4.63 4.34 10.92
C MET A 81 5.21 5.42 9.99
N LEU A 82 4.58 5.64 8.84
CA LEU A 82 5.04 6.59 7.84
C LEU A 82 5.03 8.04 8.36
N PHE A 83 4.04 8.41 9.18
CA PHE A 83 3.89 9.77 9.69
C PHE A 83 4.47 9.99 11.09
N SER A 84 4.93 8.94 11.77
CA SER A 84 5.62 9.05 13.07
C SER A 84 7.14 9.21 12.94
N ASN A 85 7.69 8.96 11.74
CA ASN A 85 9.07 9.24 11.37
C ASN A 85 9.19 10.59 10.65
#